data_AF-A0AAV7KK05-F1
#
_entry.id   AF-A0AAV7KK05-F1
#
_cell.length_a   1.000
_cell.length_b   1.000
_cell.length_c   1.000
_cell.angle_alpha   90.00
_cell.angle_beta   90.00
_cell.angle_gamma   90.00
#
_symmetry.space_group_name_H-M   'P 1'
#
loop_
_entity.id
_entity.type
_entity.pdbx_description
1 polymer ?
#
loop_
_entity_poly.entity_id
_entity_poly.type
_entity_poly.pdbx_seq_one_letter_code
_entity_poly.pdbx_strand_id
1 'polypeptide(L)'
;MAFIARLGKKTVNLSVSLVQRSIAVSRPKLSIFLGHARKELLPPTPSELGVAMEQAGKVYSNFTSLKFLNLTMKEGAKNVLVGVEICCWFFVGEIIGRGSIVGYKLPGTQE
;
A
#
# COMPACT_ATOMS: atom_id res chain seq x y z
N MET A 1 0.38 52.38 1.40
CA MET A 1 0.54 51.32 0.37
C MET A 1 1.77 50.42 0.56
N ALA A 2 2.97 50.93 0.91
CA ALA A 2 4.19 50.11 1.02
C ALA A 2 4.19 49.05 2.15
N PHE A 3 3.50 49.31 3.27
CA PHE A 3 3.45 48.40 4.43
C PHE A 3 2.65 47.11 4.14
N ILE A 4 1.51 47.23 3.46
CA ILE A 4 0.66 46.10 3.06
C ILE A 4 1.39 45.19 2.06
N ALA A 5 2.12 45.79 1.10
CA ALA A 5 2.94 45.05 0.15
C ALA A 5 4.09 44.26 0.82
N ARG A 6 4.64 44.77 1.94
CA ARG A 6 5.69 44.08 2.70
C ARG A 6 5.15 42.90 3.51
N LEU A 7 3.95 43.02 4.07
CA LEU A 7 3.26 41.94 4.78
C LEU A 7 2.87 40.80 3.83
N GLY A 8 2.32 41.12 2.66
CA GLY A 8 1.97 40.13 1.63
C GLY A 8 3.18 39.34 1.11
N LYS A 9 4.33 40.00 0.92
CA LYS A 9 5.58 39.30 0.55
C LYS A 9 6.08 38.36 1.64
N LYS A 10 5.88 38.71 2.92
CA LYS A 10 6.35 37.91 4.07
C LYS A 10 5.50 36.64 4.26
N THR A 11 4.18 36.71 4.04
CA THR A 11 3.29 35.53 4.12
C THR A 11 3.50 34.57 2.96
N VAL A 12 3.70 35.08 1.74
CA VAL A 12 4.03 34.25 0.56
C VAL A 12 5.40 33.57 0.73
N ASN A 13 6.42 34.30 1.22
CA ASN A 13 7.73 33.68 1.46
C ASN A 13 7.68 32.64 2.59
N LEU A 14 6.86 32.86 3.62
CA LEU A 14 6.64 31.89 4.69
C LEU A 14 5.93 30.63 4.16
N SER A 15 4.85 30.76 3.39
CA SER A 15 4.13 29.60 2.84
C SER A 15 5.00 28.80 1.87
N VAL A 16 5.78 29.47 1.02
CA VAL A 16 6.76 28.82 0.14
C VAL A 16 7.83 28.08 0.96
N SER A 17 8.32 28.67 2.05
CA SER A 17 9.32 28.02 2.92
C SER A 17 8.77 26.77 3.63
N LEU A 18 7.48 26.77 4.00
CA LEU A 18 6.82 25.61 4.61
C LEU A 18 6.64 24.49 3.58
N VAL A 19 6.19 24.81 2.37
CA VAL A 19 6.07 23.84 1.28
C VAL A 19 7.43 23.23 0.94
N GLN A 20 8.48 24.04 0.84
CA GLN A 20 9.84 23.56 0.57
C GLN A 20 10.35 22.65 1.68
N ARG A 21 10.04 22.96 2.95
CA ARG A 21 10.36 22.09 4.09
C ARG A 21 9.59 20.77 4.05
N SER A 22 8.29 20.80 3.75
CA SER A 22 7.49 19.59 3.58
C SER A 22 8.01 18.71 2.45
N ILE A 23 8.40 19.30 1.32
CA ILE A 23 9.02 18.56 0.20
C ILE A 23 10.36 17.98 0.64
N ALA A 24 11.22 18.76 1.31
CA ALA A 24 12.53 18.31 1.78
C ALA A 24 12.43 17.13 2.75
N VAL A 25 11.40 17.10 3.61
CA VAL A 25 11.14 15.99 4.56
C VAL A 25 10.54 14.77 3.86
N SER A 26 9.64 14.97 2.89
CA SER A 26 8.94 13.87 2.21
C SER A 26 9.79 13.16 1.16
N ARG A 27 10.67 13.88 0.45
CA ARG A 27 11.55 13.33 -0.60
C ARG A 27 12.38 12.11 -0.16
N PRO A 28 13.14 12.14 0.94
CA PRO A 28 13.95 10.99 1.34
C PRO A 28 13.09 9.79 1.76
N LYS A 29 11.97 10.02 2.46
CA LYS A 29 11.04 8.96 2.87
C LYS A 29 10.39 8.27 1.66
N LEU A 30 10.00 9.06 0.67
CA LEU A 30 9.41 8.56 -0.57
C LEU A 30 10.45 7.81 -1.41
N SER A 31 11.71 8.25 -1.41
CA SER A 31 12.82 7.55 -2.09
C SER A 31 13.09 6.17 -1.47
N ILE A 32 13.09 6.07 -0.15
CA ILE A 32 13.25 4.78 0.55
C ILE A 32 12.05 3.88 0.25
N PHE A 33 10.83 4.42 0.37
CA PHE A 33 9.61 3.70 0.03
C PHE A 33 9.61 3.19 -1.40
N LEU A 34 9.94 4.03 -2.39
CA LEU A 34 10.08 3.62 -3.80
C LEU A 34 11.14 2.53 -4.01
N GLY A 35 12.24 2.59 -3.25
CA GLY A 35 13.31 1.58 -3.31
C GLY A 35 12.83 0.19 -2.86
N HIS A 36 12.11 0.11 -1.74
CA HIS A 36 11.52 -1.13 -1.23
C HIS A 36 10.32 -1.60 -2.06
N ALA A 37 9.43 -0.66 -2.39
CA ALA A 37 8.25 -0.91 -3.22
C ALA A 37 8.62 -1.50 -4.58
N ARG A 38 9.71 -1.05 -5.22
CA ARG A 38 10.19 -1.71 -6.43
C ARG A 38 10.57 -3.16 -6.15
N LYS A 39 11.42 -3.43 -5.17
CA LYS A 39 11.90 -4.80 -4.94
C LYS A 39 10.80 -5.78 -4.52
N GLU A 40 9.77 -5.31 -3.82
CA GLU A 40 8.73 -6.16 -3.24
C GLU A 40 7.43 -6.21 -4.07
N LEU A 41 7.12 -5.15 -4.83
CA LEU A 41 5.89 -5.08 -5.65
C LEU A 41 6.13 -5.28 -7.15
N LEU A 42 7.38 -5.51 -7.58
CA LEU A 42 7.61 -5.90 -8.97
C LEU A 42 6.95 -7.27 -9.21
N PRO A 43 6.21 -7.44 -10.33
CA PRO A 43 5.62 -8.72 -10.65
C PRO A 43 6.74 -9.76 -10.74
N PRO A 44 6.63 -10.87 -9.99
CA PRO A 44 7.68 -11.87 -9.90
C PRO A 44 8.02 -12.43 -11.28
N THR A 45 9.26 -12.85 -11.46
CA THR A 45 9.68 -13.48 -12.70
C THR A 45 8.92 -14.80 -12.90
N PRO A 46 8.67 -15.24 -14.15
CA PRO A 46 7.92 -16.47 -14.42
C PRO A 46 8.50 -17.72 -13.72
N SER A 47 9.81 -17.76 -13.50
CA SER A 47 10.47 -18.83 -12.74
C SER A 47 10.06 -18.86 -11.26
N GLU A 48 9.86 -17.70 -10.65
CA GLU A 48 9.40 -17.57 -9.25
C GLU A 48 7.93 -17.94 -9.10
N LEU A 49 7.11 -17.74 -10.15
CA LEU A 49 5.72 -18.19 -10.17
C LEU A 49 5.62 -19.72 -10.05
N GLY A 50 6.47 -20.47 -10.76
CA GLY A 50 6.51 -21.93 -10.64
C GLY A 50 6.81 -22.39 -9.21
N VAL A 51 7.79 -21.74 -8.56
CA VAL A 51 8.14 -22.02 -7.16
C VAL A 51 6.98 -21.66 -6.22
N ALA A 52 6.30 -20.53 -6.44
CA ALA A 52 5.16 -20.11 -5.64
C ALA A 52 3.98 -21.10 -5.76
N MET A 53 3.71 -21.65 -6.95
CA MET A 53 2.69 -22.68 -7.13
C MET A 53 3.02 -23.98 -6.40
N GLU A 54 4.28 -24.40 -6.42
CA GLU A 54 4.73 -25.58 -5.64
C GLU A 54 4.55 -25.35 -4.13
N GLN A 55 4.89 -24.16 -3.64
CA GLN A 55 4.69 -23.78 -2.24
C GLN A 55 3.21 -23.77 -1.85
N ALA A 56 2.33 -23.24 -2.71
CA ALA A 56 0.89 -23.27 -2.50
C ALA A 56 0.36 -24.72 -2.40
N GLY A 57 0.85 -25.63 -3.25
CA GLY A 57 0.53 -27.05 -3.18
C GLY A 57 0.95 -27.70 -1.85
N LYS A 58 2.13 -27.33 -1.31
CA LYS A 58 2.58 -27.79 0.01
C LYS A 58 1.69 -27.28 1.14
N VAL A 59 1.24 -26.02 1.09
CA VAL A 59 0.29 -25.46 2.06
C VAL A 59 -1.03 -26.24 2.03
N TYR A 60 -1.55 -26.56 0.84
CA TYR A 60 -2.77 -27.36 0.69
C TYR A 60 -2.64 -28.78 1.27
N SER A 61 -1.50 -29.44 1.01
CA SER A 61 -1.20 -30.76 1.58
C SER A 61 -1.07 -30.72 3.11
N ASN A 62 -0.45 -29.67 3.66
CA ASN A 62 -0.34 -29.45 5.10
C ASN A 62 -1.68 -29.15 5.78
N PHE A 63 -2.59 -28.47 5.08
CA PHE A 63 -3.95 -28.22 5.55
C PHE A 63 -4.76 -29.52 5.61
N THR A 64 -4.71 -30.32 4.54
CA THR A 64 -5.34 -31.65 4.48
C THR A 64 -4.81 -32.59 5.56
N SER A 65 -3.50 -32.51 5.86
CA SER A 65 -2.83 -33.34 6.86
C SER A 65 -3.03 -32.86 8.30
N LEU A 66 -3.88 -31.85 8.55
CA LEU A 66 -4.14 -31.22 9.87
C LEU A 66 -2.88 -30.73 10.59
N LYS A 67 -1.77 -30.51 9.87
CA LYS A 67 -0.48 -30.10 10.46
C LYS A 67 -0.53 -28.68 11.04
N PHE A 68 -1.52 -27.88 10.66
CA PHE A 68 -1.73 -26.54 11.20
C PHE A 68 -2.02 -26.54 12.72
N LEU A 69 -2.48 -27.65 13.29
CA LEU A 69 -2.69 -27.78 14.74
C LEU A 69 -1.39 -27.84 15.55
N ASN A 70 -0.27 -28.14 14.91
CA ASN A 70 1.05 -28.15 15.55
C ASN A 70 1.78 -26.80 15.47
N LEU A 71 1.16 -25.78 14.87
CA LEU A 71 1.78 -24.45 14.75
C LEU A 71 1.77 -23.71 16.08
N THR A 72 2.87 -23.03 16.37
CA THR A 72 2.94 -22.13 17.54
C THR A 72 2.05 -20.90 17.31
N MET A 73 1.47 -20.33 18.37
CA MET A 73 0.57 -19.17 18.26
C MET A 73 1.22 -17.97 17.54
N LYS A 74 2.54 -17.78 17.72
CA LYS A 74 3.29 -16.72 17.05
C LYS A 74 3.36 -16.94 15.54
N GLU A 75 3.48 -18.18 15.11
CA GLU A 75 3.58 -18.55 13.69
C GLU A 75 2.20 -18.54 13.02
N GLY A 76 1.18 -19.06 13.71
CA GLY A 76 -0.21 -18.96 13.27
C GLY A 76 -0.65 -17.50 13.09
N ALA A 77 -0.34 -16.63 14.06
CA ALA A 77 -0.68 -15.20 13.97
C ALA A 77 -0.03 -14.50 12.77
N LYS A 78 1.24 -14.80 12.46
CA LYS A 78 1.93 -14.26 11.28
C LYS A 78 1.26 -14.71 9.98
N ASN A 79 0.96 -16.00 9.87
CA ASN A 79 0.33 -16.56 8.66
C ASN A 79 -1.07 -15.97 8.44
N VAL A 80 -1.83 -15.76 9.51
CA VAL A 80 -3.13 -15.09 9.43
C VAL A 80 -2.98 -13.64 8.99
N LEU A 81 -2.00 -12.89 9.51
CA LEU A 81 -1.80 -11.49 9.14
C LEU A 81 -1.43 -11.34 7.65
N VAL A 82 -0.57 -12.22 7.14
CA VAL A 82 -0.26 -12.29 5.69
C VAL A 82 -1.52 -12.69 4.88
N GLY A 83 -2.33 -13.62 5.38
CA GLY A 83 -3.59 -13.98 4.74
C GLY A 83 -4.57 -12.80 4.63
N VAL A 84 -4.69 -12.00 5.69
CA VAL A 84 -5.49 -10.77 5.69
C VAL A 84 -4.92 -9.75 4.70
N GLU A 85 -3.60 -9.60 4.60
CA GLU A 85 -2.96 -8.72 3.64
C GLU A 85 -3.31 -9.09 2.18
N ILE A 86 -3.29 -10.38 1.85
CA ILE A 86 -3.68 -10.88 0.52
C ILE A 86 -5.16 -10.55 0.23
N CYS A 87 -6.04 -10.68 1.22
CA CYS A 87 -7.45 -10.27 1.09
C CYS A 87 -7.57 -8.76 0.86
N CYS A 88 -6.80 -7.94 1.57
CA CYS A 88 -6.78 -6.49 1.35
C CYS A 88 -6.35 -6.12 -0.08
N TRP A 89 -5.39 -6.82 -0.66
CA TRP A 89 -5.01 -6.63 -2.07
C TRP A 89 -6.14 -6.91 -3.05
N PHE A 90 -7.02 -7.87 -2.75
CA PHE A 90 -8.21 -8.13 -3.56
C PHE A 90 -9.18 -6.93 -3.53
N PHE A 91 -9.43 -6.34 -2.35
CA PHE A 91 -10.28 -5.15 -2.22
C PHE A 91 -9.67 -3.91 -2.92
N VAL A 92 -8.34 -3.75 -2.88
CA VAL A 92 -7.66 -2.71 -3.66
C VAL A 92 -7.88 -2.93 -5.16
N GLY A 93 -7.82 -4.17 -5.63
CA GLY A 93 -8.17 -4.53 -7.01
C GLY A 93 -9.62 -4.21 -7.37
N GLU A 94 -10.57 -4.47 -6.47
CA GLU A 94 -11.97 -4.08 -6.63
C GLU A 94 -12.14 -2.56 -6.74
N ILE A 95 -11.46 -1.78 -5.90
CA ILE A 95 -11.49 -0.31 -5.95
C ILE A 95 -10.95 0.20 -7.30
N ILE A 96 -9.86 -0.38 -7.81
CA ILE A 96 -9.31 -0.04 -9.13
C ILE A 96 -10.29 -0.44 -10.25
N GLY A 97 -10.89 -1.64 -10.17
CA GLY A 97 -11.84 -2.14 -11.16
C GLY A 97 -13.16 -1.36 -11.20
N ARG A 98 -13.62 -0.84 -10.04
CA ARG A 98 -14.80 0.04 -9.95
C ARG A 98 -14.51 1.48 -10.35
N GLY A 99 -13.26 1.94 -10.24
CA GLY A 99 -12.88 3.34 -10.46
C GLY A 99 -13.49 4.30 -9.42
N SER A 100 -13.90 3.80 -8.25
CA SER A 100 -14.44 4.60 -7.14
C SER A 100 -13.92 4.08 -5.81
N ILE A 101 -13.50 5.02 -4.94
CA ILE A 101 -13.02 4.72 -3.58
C ILE A 101 -14.20 4.35 -2.66
N VAL A 102 -15.40 4.88 -2.95
CA VAL A 102 -16.61 4.62 -2.16
C VAL A 102 -17.76 4.26 -3.10
N GLY A 103 -18.32 3.06 -2.93
CA GLY A 103 -19.50 2.59 -3.65
C GLY A 103 -19.37 2.48 -5.17
N TYR A 104 -20.40 1.94 -5.82
CA TYR A 104 -20.55 2.05 -7.27
C TYR A 104 -21.18 3.39 -7.60
N LYS A 105 -20.63 4.11 -8.60
CA LYS A 105 -21.31 5.28 -9.18
C LYS A 105 -22.52 4.78 -9.97
N LEU A 106 -23.67 4.71 -9.32
CA LEU A 106 -24.94 4.48 -10.00
C LEU A 106 -25.33 5.77 -10.73
N PRO A 107 -25.65 5.72 -12.04
CA PRO A 107 -26.18 6.88 -12.75
C PRO A 107 -27.56 7.21 -12.16
N GLY A 108 -27.62 8.20 -11.27
CA GLY A 108 -28.86 8.65 -10.63
C GLY A 108 -28.71 9.26 -9.24
N THR A 109 -27.61 9.00 -8.54
CA THR A 109 -27.35 9.62 -7.22
C THR A 109 -26.27 10.68 -7.39
N GLN A 110 -26.69 11.93 -7.61
CA GLN A 110 -25.81 13.08 -7.43
C GLN A 110 -25.77 13.39 -5.94
N GLU A 111 -24.57 13.40 -5.36
CA GLU A 111 -24.27 14.27 -4.23
C GLU A 111 -23.75 15.60 -4.77
#